data_AF-I4G2M2-F1
#
_entry.id   AF-I4G2M2-F1
#
_cell.length_a   1.000
_cell.length_b   1.000
_cell.length_c   1.000
_cell.angle_alpha   90.00
_cell.angle_beta   90.00
_cell.angle_gamma   90.00
#
_symmetry.space_group_name_H-M   'P 1'
#
loop_
_entity.id
_entity.type
_entity.pdbx_description
1 polymer ?
#
loop_
_entity_poly.entity_id
_entity_poly.type
_entity_poly.pdbx_seq_one_letter_code
_entity_poly.pdbx_strand_id
1 'polypeptide(L)'
;MLTKTFSLLSVVLILGLTSIGVVAATKDKATELPKNCQYLKEVATNQTLIRKQIDAIGKKNFNTDFAVPSGVKFASFKGVMVPENDGKYGVTINLKYADNSVNSAFQKNVEMKRGETYSLPFQSPTGRQPYQINFNINGANNNAYTIAVMACK
;
A
#
# COMPACT_ATOMS: atom_id res chain seq x y z
N MET A 1 21.14 37.79 -59.45
CA MET A 1 19.67 37.63 -59.37
C MET A 1 19.39 36.80 -58.11
N LEU A 2 19.31 37.39 -56.91
CA LEU A 2 18.13 38.01 -56.27
C LEU A 2 16.87 37.12 -56.41
N THR A 3 16.47 36.35 -55.40
CA THR A 3 15.37 36.63 -54.42
C THR A 3 14.96 35.25 -53.84
N LYS A 4 14.35 35.02 -52.67
CA LYS A 4 13.64 35.81 -51.66
C LYS A 4 13.48 34.91 -50.41
N THR A 5 13.59 35.49 -49.23
CA THR A 5 13.16 34.96 -47.94
C THR A 5 11.63 34.90 -47.84
N PHE A 6 11.06 33.87 -47.22
CA PHE A 6 9.72 33.90 -46.64
C PHE A 6 9.70 33.17 -45.30
N SER A 7 9.48 33.96 -44.24
CA SER A 7 9.14 33.55 -42.89
C SER A 7 7.63 33.30 -42.83
N LEU A 8 7.20 32.18 -42.25
CA LEU A 8 5.81 31.96 -41.86
C LEU A 8 5.79 31.47 -40.40
N LEU A 9 5.44 32.41 -39.53
CA LEU A 9 4.93 32.14 -38.19
C LEU A 9 3.73 31.20 -38.30
N SER A 10 3.70 30.13 -37.51
CA SER A 10 2.49 29.35 -37.28
C SER A 10 2.30 29.14 -35.78
N VAL A 11 1.43 30.02 -35.27
CA VAL A 11 0.52 29.93 -34.12
C VAL A 11 0.63 28.66 -33.27
N VAL A 12 1.01 28.90 -32.02
CA VAL A 12 0.92 28.02 -30.87
C VAL A 12 -0.56 27.76 -30.53
N LEU A 13 -1.01 26.51 -30.58
CA LEU A 13 -2.27 26.06 -29.99
C LEU A 13 -1.94 25.05 -28.90
N ILE A 14 -1.70 25.52 -27.67
CA ILE A 14 -1.52 24.65 -26.50
C ILE A 14 -2.91 24.24 -26.03
N LEU A 15 -3.37 23.08 -26.49
CA LEU A 15 -4.48 22.37 -25.87
C LEU A 15 -4.03 21.93 -24.48
N GLY A 16 -4.57 22.58 -23.45
CA GLY A 16 -4.42 22.17 -22.06
C GLY A 16 -5.04 20.81 -21.85
N LEU A 17 -4.21 19.76 -21.82
CA LEU A 17 -4.60 18.48 -21.26
C LEU A 17 -4.52 18.61 -19.74
N THR A 18 -5.70 18.62 -19.12
CA THR A 18 -5.87 18.28 -17.71
C THR A 18 -5.27 16.91 -17.46
N SER A 19 -4.12 16.88 -16.79
CA SER A 19 -3.47 15.64 -16.39
C SER A 19 -4.33 14.95 -15.35
N ILE A 20 -5.20 14.05 -15.82
CA ILE A 20 -5.79 13.00 -15.00
C ILE A 20 -4.60 12.21 -14.44
N GLY A 21 -4.28 12.44 -13.16
CA GLY A 21 -3.24 11.71 -12.45
C GLY A 21 -3.61 10.24 -12.37
N VAL A 22 -3.18 9.45 -13.35
CA VAL A 22 -3.22 8.00 -13.29
C VAL A 22 -2.23 7.59 -12.21
N VAL A 23 -2.72 7.12 -11.06
CA VAL A 23 -1.87 6.54 -10.02
C VAL A 23 -1.37 5.20 -10.57
N ALA A 24 -0.24 5.21 -11.27
CA ALA A 24 0.41 4.01 -11.76
C ALA A 24 1.05 3.27 -10.57
N ALA A 25 0.75 1.97 -10.42
CA ALA A 25 1.49 1.09 -9.53
C ALA A 25 2.88 0.85 -10.14
N THR A 26 3.94 1.40 -9.53
CA THR A 26 5.32 1.19 -9.99
C THR A 26 5.87 -0.13 -9.45
N LYS A 27 6.59 -0.86 -10.31
CA LYS A 27 7.39 -2.03 -9.92
C LYS A 27 8.62 -1.55 -9.14
N ASP A 28 8.52 -1.50 -7.83
CA ASP A 28 9.68 -1.19 -6.99
C ASP A 28 10.61 -2.41 -6.92
N LYS A 29 11.85 -2.27 -7.41
CA LYS A 29 12.95 -3.17 -7.02
C LYS A 29 13.09 -3.12 -5.49
N ALA A 30 13.43 -4.25 -4.87
CA ALA A 30 13.68 -4.35 -3.44
C ALA A 30 14.73 -3.31 -3.02
N THR A 31 14.24 -2.17 -2.55
CA THR A 31 15.05 -1.03 -2.10
C THR A 31 15.34 -1.26 -0.64
N GLU A 32 16.57 -1.00 -0.22
CA GLU A 32 16.97 -1.03 1.19
C GLU A 32 15.97 -0.20 2.01
N LEU A 33 15.58 -0.72 3.18
CA LEU A 33 14.63 -0.05 4.05
C LEU A 33 15.17 1.35 4.41
N PRO A 34 14.41 2.44 4.20
CA PRO A 34 14.92 3.77 4.52
C PRO A 34 15.34 3.85 5.99
N LYS A 35 16.43 4.58 6.29
CA LYS A 35 17.04 4.63 7.64
C LYS A 35 16.08 5.06 8.76
N ASN A 36 15.02 5.81 8.45
CA ASN A 36 14.00 6.27 9.39
C ASN A 36 12.79 5.33 9.48
N CYS A 37 12.82 4.18 8.80
CA CYS A 37 11.73 3.22 8.73
C CYS A 37 12.10 1.89 9.40
N GLN A 38 11.08 1.20 9.89
CA GLN A 38 11.20 -0.17 10.37
C GLN A 38 9.98 -0.99 9.96
N TYR A 39 10.16 -2.30 9.80
CA TYR A 39 9.03 -3.21 9.72
C TYR A 39 8.47 -3.48 11.12
N LEU A 40 7.15 -3.46 11.22
CA LEU A 40 6.42 -3.81 12.44
C LEU A 40 6.37 -5.33 12.59
N LYS A 41 6.33 -5.79 13.84
CA LYS A 41 6.21 -7.21 14.16
C LYS A 41 4.75 -7.60 14.27
N GLU A 42 4.40 -8.75 13.73
CA GLU A 42 3.10 -9.36 13.94
C GLU A 42 2.96 -9.79 15.40
N VAL A 43 1.78 -9.55 15.97
CA VAL A 43 1.45 -9.83 17.36
C VAL A 43 1.57 -11.32 17.69
N ALA A 44 1.17 -12.21 16.77
CA ALA A 44 1.09 -13.65 17.07
C ALA A 44 2.45 -14.37 16.93
N THR A 45 3.25 -14.04 15.92
CA THR A 45 4.49 -14.77 15.57
C THR A 45 5.75 -13.96 15.84
N ASN A 46 5.65 -12.66 16.13
CA ASN A 46 6.79 -11.74 16.28
C ASN A 46 7.65 -11.60 15.00
N GLN A 47 7.17 -12.09 13.85
CA GLN A 47 7.80 -11.96 12.54
C GLN A 47 7.35 -10.65 11.86
N THR A 48 8.15 -10.14 10.93
CA THR A 48 7.85 -8.90 10.19
C THR A 48 7.22 -9.13 8.82
N LEU A 49 7.36 -10.34 8.28
CA LEU A 49 6.85 -10.79 6.99
C LEU A 49 5.94 -11.98 7.25
N ILE A 50 4.65 -11.82 6.98
CA ILE A 50 3.64 -12.83 7.30
C ILE A 50 3.04 -13.37 6.02
N ARG A 51 3.32 -14.64 5.73
CA ARG A 51 2.67 -15.37 4.64
C ARG A 51 1.34 -15.92 5.13
N LYS A 52 0.28 -15.72 4.35
CA LYS A 52 -1.04 -16.33 4.57
C LYS A 52 -1.60 -16.93 3.30
N GLN A 53 -2.43 -17.94 3.49
CA GLN A 53 -3.30 -18.50 2.46
C GLN A 53 -4.74 -18.20 2.85
N ILE A 54 -5.51 -17.71 1.88
CA ILE A 54 -6.92 -17.39 2.03
C ILE A 54 -7.69 -18.69 2.13
N ASP A 55 -8.32 -18.92 3.27
CA ASP A 55 -9.31 -19.96 3.48
C ASP A 55 -10.69 -19.31 3.55
N ALA A 56 -11.32 -19.13 2.39
CA ALA A 56 -12.61 -18.45 2.27
C ALA A 56 -13.80 -19.33 2.66
N ILE A 57 -13.58 -20.65 2.78
CA ILE A 57 -14.62 -21.64 3.07
C ILE A 57 -14.58 -22.04 4.54
N GLY A 58 -13.39 -22.39 5.05
CA GLY A 58 -13.17 -22.93 6.39
C GLY A 58 -12.97 -21.86 7.45
N LYS A 59 -11.73 -21.69 7.93
CA LYS A 59 -11.38 -20.88 9.11
C LYS A 59 -11.56 -19.37 8.90
N LYS A 60 -11.75 -18.90 7.66
CA LYS A 60 -11.94 -17.47 7.32
C LYS A 60 -10.88 -16.57 7.96
N ASN A 61 -9.63 -17.05 7.96
CA ASN A 61 -8.52 -16.37 8.61
C ASN A 61 -8.00 -15.23 7.74
N PHE A 62 -8.75 -14.12 7.69
CA PHE A 62 -8.43 -12.94 6.89
C PHE A 62 -7.56 -11.92 7.63
N ASN A 63 -7.46 -12.02 8.97
CA ASN A 63 -6.89 -11.00 9.83
C ASN A 63 -5.41 -11.25 10.18
N THR A 64 -4.60 -10.20 10.17
CA THR A 64 -3.21 -10.20 10.65
C THR A 64 -2.96 -8.92 11.42
N ASP A 65 -2.46 -9.04 12.64
CA ASP A 65 -2.28 -7.92 13.55
C ASP A 65 -0.81 -7.58 13.73
N PHE A 66 -0.42 -6.34 13.48
CA PHE A 66 0.94 -5.84 13.69
C PHE A 66 0.96 -4.86 14.87
N ALA A 67 1.93 -5.06 15.77
CA ALA A 67 2.14 -4.17 16.91
C ALA A 67 2.89 -2.91 16.48
N VAL A 68 2.42 -1.76 16.94
CA VAL A 68 3.13 -0.50 16.82
C VAL A 68 3.89 -0.26 18.13
N PRO A 69 5.22 -0.23 18.13
CA PRO A 69 6.00 -0.06 19.35
C PRO A 69 5.67 1.26 20.06
N SER A 70 5.48 1.19 21.39
CA SER A 70 5.36 2.38 22.23
C SER A 70 6.68 3.14 22.32
N GLY A 71 6.62 4.45 22.59
CA GLY A 71 7.81 5.29 22.77
C GLY A 71 8.44 5.80 21.46
N VAL A 72 7.95 5.35 20.30
CA VAL A 72 8.33 5.90 19.00
C VAL A 72 7.09 6.47 18.31
N LYS A 73 7.19 7.72 17.85
CA LYS A 73 6.17 8.32 16.98
C LYS A 73 6.55 8.07 15.52
N PHE A 74 5.60 7.58 14.74
CA PHE A 74 5.75 7.37 13.30
C PHE A 74 4.89 8.38 12.55
N ALA A 75 5.46 9.05 11.56
CA ALA A 75 4.75 10.01 10.72
C ALA A 75 3.97 9.34 9.58
N SER A 76 4.40 8.16 9.12
CA SER A 76 3.76 7.48 8.00
C SER A 76 3.85 5.96 8.11
N PHE A 77 2.92 5.30 7.42
CA PHE A 77 2.85 3.86 7.32
C PHE A 77 2.67 3.42 5.87
N LYS A 78 3.16 2.22 5.58
CA LYS A 78 3.00 1.57 4.28
C LYS A 78 2.76 0.08 4.49
N GLY A 79 1.65 -0.41 3.97
CA GLY A 79 1.45 -1.84 3.76
C GLY A 79 2.31 -2.31 2.59
N VAL A 80 2.94 -3.46 2.74
CA VAL A 80 3.63 -4.13 1.65
C VAL A 80 2.95 -5.48 1.46
N MET A 81 2.54 -5.78 0.22
CA MET A 81 1.89 -7.04 -0.12
C MET A 81 2.52 -7.63 -1.38
N VAL A 82 2.79 -8.94 -1.36
CA VAL A 82 3.28 -9.71 -2.50
C VAL A 82 2.37 -10.92 -2.67
N PRO A 83 1.53 -10.98 -3.72
CA PRO A 83 0.65 -12.12 -3.93
C PRO A 83 1.40 -13.28 -4.60
N GLU A 84 1.01 -14.51 -4.28
CA GLU A 84 1.49 -15.73 -4.93
C GLU A 84 0.54 -16.21 -6.05
N ASN A 85 -0.58 -15.50 -6.22
CA ASN A 85 -1.58 -15.79 -7.24
C ASN A 85 -2.06 -14.47 -7.87
N ASP A 86 -2.27 -14.50 -9.18
CA ASP A 86 -3.03 -13.44 -9.85
C ASP A 86 -4.45 -13.40 -9.30
N GLY A 87 -4.99 -12.19 -9.12
CA GLY A 87 -6.41 -12.02 -8.86
C GLY A 87 -6.73 -10.75 -8.08
N LYS A 88 -8.01 -10.63 -7.76
CA LYS A 88 -8.56 -9.53 -7.00
C LYS A 88 -8.48 -9.82 -5.50
N TYR A 89 -7.83 -8.91 -4.78
CA TYR A 89 -7.72 -8.95 -3.32
C TYR A 89 -8.49 -7.78 -2.73
N GLY A 90 -9.42 -8.06 -1.82
CA GLY A 90 -10.03 -7.04 -0.98
C GLY A 90 -9.13 -6.79 0.22
N VAL A 91 -8.63 -5.56 0.35
CA VAL A 91 -7.69 -5.17 1.40
C VAL A 91 -8.33 -4.08 2.25
N THR A 92 -8.46 -4.36 3.55
CA THR A 92 -8.84 -3.38 4.57
C THR A 92 -7.73 -3.27 5.61
N ILE A 93 -7.32 -2.04 5.95
CA ILE A 93 -6.32 -1.76 6.98
C ILE A 93 -7.00 -0.96 8.09
N ASN A 94 -7.13 -1.57 9.26
CA ASN A 94 -7.76 -0.97 10.43
C ASN A 94 -6.70 -0.57 11.46
N LEU A 95 -6.89 0.59 12.08
CA LEU A 95 -6.01 1.13 13.11
C LEU A 95 -6.73 1.07 14.46
N LYS A 96 -6.09 0.48 15.47
CA LYS A 96 -6.61 0.43 16.84
C LYS A 96 -5.86 1.43 17.72
N TYR A 97 -6.59 2.21 18.52
CA TYR A 97 -6.05 3.27 19.37
C TYR A 97 -6.25 2.96 20.85
N ALA A 98 -5.50 3.65 21.72
CA ALA A 98 -5.43 3.36 23.16
C ALA A 98 -6.80 3.42 23.89
N ASP A 99 -7.78 4.14 23.34
CA ASP A 99 -9.16 4.21 23.84
C ASP A 99 -10.06 3.06 23.31
N ASN A 100 -9.45 2.06 22.67
CA ASN A 100 -10.10 0.95 21.97
C ASN A 100 -10.94 1.34 20.74
N SER A 101 -10.91 2.60 20.33
CA SER A 101 -11.51 2.99 19.06
C SER A 101 -10.77 2.35 17.87
N VAL A 102 -11.52 2.08 16.80
CA VAL A 102 -11.01 1.47 15.57
C VAL A 102 -11.44 2.32 14.38
N ASN A 103 -10.50 2.65 13.51
CA ASN A 103 -10.80 3.34 12.25
C ASN A 103 -10.13 2.62 11.07
N SER A 104 -10.83 2.54 9.94
CA SER A 104 -10.23 2.11 8.68
C SER A 104 -9.39 3.24 8.09
N ALA A 105 -8.14 2.95 7.75
CA ALA A 105 -7.21 3.86 7.09
C ALA A 105 -7.07 3.55 5.58
N PHE A 106 -7.48 2.36 5.16
CA PHE A 106 -7.44 1.92 3.77
C PHE A 106 -8.51 0.85 3.56
N GLN A 107 -9.28 0.95 2.47
CA GLN A 107 -10.22 -0.08 2.06
C GLN A 107 -10.40 -0.05 0.53
N LYS A 108 -9.83 -1.03 -0.17
CA LYS A 108 -9.94 -1.14 -1.64
C LYS A 108 -9.91 -2.59 -2.09
N ASN A 109 -10.52 -2.85 -3.24
CA ASN A 109 -10.22 -4.05 -4.02
C ASN A 109 -9.11 -3.73 -5.02
N VAL A 110 -8.08 -4.57 -5.08
CA VAL A 110 -6.93 -4.35 -5.96
C VAL A 110 -6.73 -5.59 -6.81
N GLU A 111 -6.68 -5.42 -8.13
CA GLU A 111 -6.20 -6.46 -9.05
C GLU A 111 -4.68 -6.55 -8.90
N MET A 112 -4.19 -7.68 -8.42
CA MET A 112 -2.77 -7.89 -8.18
C MET A 112 -2.24 -9.06 -9.02
N LYS A 113 -0.98 -8.95 -9.42
CA LYS A 113 -0.24 -9.93 -10.21
C LYS A 113 0.78 -10.66 -9.35
N ARG A 114 0.86 -11.98 -9.55
CA ARG A 114 1.78 -12.88 -8.84
C ARG A 114 3.20 -12.31 -8.85
N GLY A 115 3.81 -12.31 -7.67
CA GLY A 115 5.22 -11.94 -7.47
C GLY A 115 5.51 -10.45 -7.56
N GLU A 116 4.52 -9.60 -7.88
CA GLU A 116 4.71 -8.15 -7.86
C GLU A 116 4.54 -7.59 -6.45
N THR A 117 5.36 -6.60 -6.10
CA THR A 117 5.28 -5.93 -4.81
C THR A 117 4.32 -4.74 -4.90
N TYR A 118 3.28 -4.77 -4.08
CA TYR A 118 2.30 -3.70 -3.95
C TYR A 118 2.57 -2.89 -2.68
N SER A 119 2.85 -1.60 -2.87
CA SER A 119 2.97 -0.61 -1.80
C SER A 119 1.62 0.07 -1.55
N LEU A 120 1.08 -0.06 -0.34
CA LEU A 120 -0.20 0.48 0.08
C LEU A 120 0.03 1.57 1.14
N PRO A 121 0.30 2.82 0.75
CA PRO A 121 0.48 3.91 1.72
C PRO A 121 -0.84 4.23 2.43
N PHE A 122 -0.77 4.50 3.72
CA PHE A 122 -1.92 4.97 4.51
C PHE A 122 -1.47 5.85 5.68
N GLN A 123 -2.40 6.65 6.18
CA GLN A 123 -2.20 7.53 7.33
C GLN A 123 -3.29 7.30 8.36
N SER A 124 -3.03 7.70 9.60
CA SER A 124 -4.04 7.67 10.65
C SER A 124 -5.10 8.76 10.37
N PRO A 125 -6.38 8.40 10.13
CA PRO A 125 -7.41 9.39 9.84
C PRO A 125 -7.71 10.29 11.05
N THR A 126 -7.31 9.87 12.25
CA THR A 126 -7.46 10.66 13.49
C THR A 126 -6.22 11.48 13.84
N GLY A 127 -5.13 11.34 13.07
CA GLY A 127 -3.82 11.91 13.41
C GLY A 127 -3.14 11.27 14.65
N ARG A 128 -3.82 10.37 15.37
CA ARG A 128 -3.28 9.69 16.56
C ARG A 128 -2.40 8.51 16.15
N GLN A 129 -1.44 8.17 17.00
CA GLN A 129 -0.61 6.98 16.86
C GLN A 129 -1.45 5.73 17.23
N PRO A 130 -1.67 4.76 16.33
CA PRO A 130 -2.27 3.49 16.71
C PRO A 130 -1.29 2.64 17.52
N TYR A 131 -1.80 1.76 18.38
CA TYR A 131 -0.98 0.73 19.05
C TYR A 131 -0.93 -0.59 18.26
N GLN A 132 -1.91 -0.81 17.38
CA GLN A 132 -2.01 -1.99 16.53
C GLN A 132 -2.58 -1.63 15.16
N ILE A 133 -2.05 -2.28 14.13
CA ILE A 133 -2.50 -2.17 12.74
C ILE A 133 -2.98 -3.56 12.32
N ASN A 134 -4.25 -3.67 11.95
CA ASN A 134 -4.86 -4.91 11.49
C ASN A 134 -5.00 -4.89 9.97
N PHE A 135 -4.47 -5.91 9.30
CA PHE A 135 -4.74 -6.20 7.90
C PHE A 135 -5.85 -7.23 7.84
N ASN A 136 -6.93 -6.91 7.12
CA ASN A 136 -7.95 -7.86 6.74
C ASN A 136 -7.90 -8.02 5.22
N ILE A 137 -7.47 -9.20 4.76
CA ILE A 137 -7.33 -9.51 3.34
C ILE A 137 -8.25 -10.67 2.99
N ASN A 138 -9.14 -10.42 2.03
CA ASN A 138 -9.99 -11.43 1.41
C ASN A 138 -9.69 -11.55 -0.09
N GLY A 139 -10.22 -12.58 -0.72
CA GLY A 139 -9.96 -12.93 -2.10
C GLY A 139 -10.44 -14.35 -2.40
N ALA A 140 -10.03 -14.88 -3.55
CA ALA A 140 -10.36 -16.25 -3.93
C ALA A 140 -9.76 -17.27 -2.95
N ASN A 141 -10.49 -18.37 -2.71
CA ASN A 141 -10.02 -19.45 -1.85
C ASN A 141 -8.69 -20.03 -2.38
N ASN A 142 -7.80 -20.40 -1.47
CA ASN A 142 -6.44 -20.91 -1.74
C ASN A 142 -5.45 -19.92 -2.37
N ASN A 143 -5.84 -18.66 -2.64
CA ASN A 143 -4.85 -17.65 -2.97
C ASN A 143 -3.95 -17.39 -1.77
N ALA A 144 -2.65 -17.26 -2.01
CA ALA A 144 -1.67 -16.94 -0.97
C ALA A 144 -0.99 -15.60 -1.24
N TYR A 145 -0.48 -15.01 -0.17
CA TYR A 145 0.22 -13.73 -0.21
C TYR A 145 1.16 -13.61 0.99
N THR A 146 2.13 -12.72 0.87
CA THR A 146 2.96 -12.24 1.98
C THR A 146 2.64 -10.78 2.25
N ILE A 147 2.52 -10.40 3.52
CA ILE A 147 2.34 -9.01 3.95
C ILE A 147 3.36 -8.58 5.00
N ALA A 148 3.63 -7.28 5.01
CA ALA A 148 4.36 -6.59 6.05
C ALA A 148 3.80 -5.18 6.24
N VAL A 149 4.11 -4.57 7.39
CA VAL A 149 3.83 -3.15 7.63
C VAL A 149 5.12 -2.43 7.91
N MET A 150 5.40 -1.41 7.11
CA MET A 150 6.51 -0.49 7.32
C MET A 150 6.00 0.78 8.00
N ALA A 151 6.72 1.25 9.02
CA ALA A 151 6.43 2.49 9.72
C ALA A 151 7.66 3.39 9.71
N CYS A 152 7.50 4.66 9.37
CA CYS A 152 8.59 5.61 9.22
C CYS A 152 8.40 6.82 10.14
N LYS A 153 9.50 7.25 10.78
CA LYS A 153 9.56 8.48 11.58
C LYS A 153 9.46 9.71 10.69
#